data_AF-A0A9P9QM69-F1
#
_entry.id   AF-A0A9P9QM69-F1
#
_cell.length_a   1.000
_cell.length_b   1.000
_cell.length_c   1.000
_cell.angle_alpha   90.00
_cell.angle_beta   90.00
_cell.angle_gamma   90.00
#
_symmetry.space_group_name_H-M   'P 1'
#
loop_
_entity.id
_entity.type
_entity.pdbx_description
1 polymer ?
#
loop_
_entity_poly.entity_id
_entity_poly.type
_entity_poly.pdbx_seq_one_letter_code
_entity_poly.pdbx_strand_id
1 'polypeptide(L)'
;MSTAAPNDIVLYNYDFSPYGKRITAYLALRGIDYAICTQPFTMPRPDLDLLNIHYRRIPILAIGKDIYFDTRLILRTLEALSTIPTPRLGATTGQDRFIEKLLDKYMIEGPVFSIVAGLVPVGMAAEPAFQKDRQGMLGRNWSKEELEEGRGECVTYVKNMFGFFESTILEDGRQWVLGGEGPKLADIEAIFMLDFATSMQLPPNISEKTFPRVFAWLERYRAAVEQAKSSSSQPATLDGQAAAKSILVSELGHPHVQVDRDDPASLDEGTEVEIYPGDWVTGHKDRGRLVGLTTDEVTIAVKSKGDVELRIHAPRTGFKIRKA
;
A
#
# COMPACT_ATOMS: atom_id res chain seq x y z
N MET A 1 -19.51 7.15 22.15
CA MET A 1 -18.23 6.50 21.79
C MET A 1 -17.34 7.56 21.18
N SER A 2 -16.04 7.59 21.51
CA SER A 2 -15.12 8.60 20.94
C SER A 2 -15.11 8.48 19.42
N THR A 3 -15.35 9.59 18.72
CA THR A 3 -15.24 9.68 17.26
C THR A 3 -13.82 10.03 16.81
N ALA A 4 -12.88 10.17 17.74
CA ALA A 4 -11.50 10.51 17.42
C ALA A 4 -10.68 9.23 17.18
N ALA A 5 -10.02 9.15 16.03
CA ALA A 5 -9.09 8.10 15.71
C ALA A 5 -7.82 8.21 16.58
N PRO A 6 -7.28 7.08 17.09
CA PRO A 6 -5.98 7.09 17.76
C PRO A 6 -4.90 7.71 16.86
N ASN A 7 -4.07 8.58 17.45
CA ASN A 7 -3.02 9.33 16.74
C ASN A 7 -3.52 10.16 15.53
N ASP A 8 -4.83 10.43 15.43
CA ASP A 8 -5.48 10.98 14.23
C ASP A 8 -5.29 10.11 12.96
N ILE A 9 -4.94 8.83 13.12
CA ILE A 9 -4.65 7.92 12.01
C ILE A 9 -5.88 7.09 11.67
N VAL A 10 -6.35 7.22 10.42
CA VAL A 10 -7.41 6.37 9.87
C VAL A 10 -6.89 5.63 8.64
N LEU A 11 -6.96 4.31 8.66
CA LEU A 11 -6.62 3.45 7.53
C LEU A 11 -7.90 2.97 6.83
N TYR A 12 -8.08 3.38 5.58
CA TYR A 12 -9.11 2.83 4.70
C TYR A 12 -8.56 1.58 4.03
N ASN A 13 -9.07 0.40 4.42
CA ASN A 13 -8.54 -0.87 3.95
C ASN A 13 -9.58 -2.01 3.90
N TYR A 14 -9.26 -3.11 3.23
CA TYR A 14 -9.92 -4.40 3.39
C TYR A 14 -8.88 -5.49 3.69
N ASP A 15 -9.28 -6.50 4.46
CA ASP A 15 -8.35 -7.44 5.14
C ASP A 15 -7.43 -8.23 4.21
N PHE A 16 -7.90 -8.49 2.99
CA PHE A 16 -7.20 -9.33 2.03
C PHE A 16 -6.42 -8.54 0.97
N SER A 17 -6.34 -7.21 1.09
CA SER A 17 -5.45 -6.40 0.25
C SER A 17 -3.99 -6.74 0.59
N PRO A 18 -3.14 -7.20 -0.35
CA PRO A 18 -1.73 -7.42 -0.07
C PRO A 18 -1.01 -6.12 0.31
N TYR A 19 -1.37 -5.02 -0.34
CA TYR A 19 -0.89 -3.68 -0.01
C TYR A 19 -1.42 -3.21 1.36
N GLY A 20 -2.64 -3.59 1.72
CA GLY A 20 -3.20 -3.33 3.05
C GLY A 20 -2.47 -4.11 4.14
N LYS A 21 -2.14 -5.37 3.88
CA LYS A 21 -1.32 -6.21 4.75
C LYS A 21 0.08 -5.63 4.95
N ARG A 22 0.69 -5.06 3.90
CA ARG A 22 1.97 -4.33 3.99
C ARG A 22 1.90 -3.21 5.04
N ILE A 23 0.87 -2.36 5.00
CA ILE A 23 0.70 -1.25 5.94
C ILE A 23 0.31 -1.73 7.34
N THR A 24 -0.64 -2.64 7.46
CA THR A 24 -1.08 -3.15 8.78
C THR A 24 0.01 -3.94 9.49
N ALA A 25 0.88 -4.64 8.77
CA ALA A 25 2.06 -5.27 9.36
C ALA A 25 3.04 -4.23 9.90
N TYR A 26 3.31 -3.15 9.16
CA TYR A 26 4.15 -2.06 9.64
C TYR A 26 3.57 -1.39 10.89
N LEU A 27 2.27 -1.05 10.87
CA LEU A 27 1.58 -0.43 12.02
C LEU A 27 1.66 -1.33 13.26
N ALA A 28 1.44 -2.64 13.10
CA ALA A 28 1.52 -3.61 14.20
C ALA A 28 2.96 -3.75 14.73
N LEU A 29 3.94 -3.98 13.85
CA LEU A 29 5.34 -4.17 14.24
C LEU A 29 5.96 -2.92 14.89
N ARG A 30 5.47 -1.73 14.52
CA ARG A 30 5.87 -0.48 15.13
C ARG A 30 5.01 -0.10 16.35
N GLY A 31 3.92 -0.80 16.62
CA GLY A 31 3.01 -0.50 17.74
C GLY A 31 2.32 0.86 17.60
N ILE A 32 1.87 1.20 16.39
CA ILE A 32 1.14 2.44 16.12
C ILE A 32 -0.35 2.16 16.25
N ASP A 33 -1.00 2.79 17.22
CA ASP A 33 -2.46 2.76 17.34
C ASP A 33 -3.11 3.59 16.21
N TYR A 34 -4.17 3.05 15.64
CA TYR A 34 -4.91 3.67 14.54
C TYR A 34 -6.38 3.24 14.55
N ALA A 35 -7.20 3.90 13.75
CA ALA A 35 -8.53 3.44 13.42
C ALA A 35 -8.57 2.81 12.02
N ILE A 36 -9.34 1.75 11.83
CA ILE A 36 -9.62 1.15 10.52
C ILE A 36 -11.04 1.48 10.07
N CYS A 37 -11.16 1.93 8.82
CA CYS A 37 -12.43 2.09 8.12
C CYS A 37 -12.49 1.04 7.00
N THR A 38 -13.23 -0.04 7.24
CA THR A 38 -13.30 -1.17 6.31
C THR A 38 -13.98 -0.76 5.01
N GLN A 39 -13.33 -0.99 3.89
CA GLN A 39 -13.86 -0.61 2.58
C GLN A 39 -14.37 -1.83 1.79
N PRO A 40 -15.37 -1.63 0.91
CA PRO A 40 -15.80 -2.68 -0.02
C PRO A 40 -14.65 -3.22 -0.88
N PHE A 41 -14.69 -4.48 -1.26
CA PHE A 41 -13.65 -5.04 -2.11
C PHE A 41 -13.64 -4.43 -3.53
N THR A 42 -14.82 -4.24 -4.09
CA THR A 42 -15.08 -3.69 -5.43
C THR A 42 -15.64 -2.27 -5.32
N MET A 43 -15.64 -1.51 -6.41
CA MET A 43 -16.32 -0.21 -6.44
C MET A 43 -17.86 -0.36 -6.40
N PRO A 44 -18.62 0.65 -5.91
CA PRO A 44 -18.17 1.94 -5.37
C PRO A 44 -17.67 1.89 -3.91
N ARG A 45 -16.95 2.93 -3.49
CA ARG A 45 -16.45 3.15 -2.11
C ARG A 45 -17.05 4.44 -1.52
N PRO A 46 -18.33 4.43 -1.09
CA PRO A 46 -19.07 5.65 -0.73
C PRO A 46 -18.47 6.42 0.45
N ASP A 47 -17.71 5.76 1.33
CA ASP A 47 -17.07 6.40 2.48
C ASP A 47 -15.99 7.39 2.04
N LEU A 48 -15.24 7.08 0.98
CA LEU A 48 -14.22 7.96 0.40
C LEU A 48 -14.85 9.17 -0.28
N ASP A 49 -16.05 9.01 -0.85
CA ASP A 49 -16.79 10.12 -1.47
C ASP A 49 -17.17 11.19 -0.43
N LEU A 50 -17.26 10.87 0.86
CA LEU A 50 -17.50 11.87 1.93
C LEU A 50 -16.35 12.88 2.01
N LEU A 51 -15.13 12.44 1.69
CA LEU A 51 -13.91 13.24 1.66
C LEU A 51 -13.58 13.76 0.24
N ASN A 52 -14.47 13.52 -0.74
CA ASN A 52 -14.28 13.86 -2.15
C ASN A 52 -13.05 13.18 -2.79
N ILE A 53 -12.76 11.95 -2.36
CA ILE A 53 -11.65 11.13 -2.88
C ILE A 53 -12.18 10.19 -3.95
N HIS A 54 -11.60 10.26 -5.15
CA HIS A 54 -11.93 9.44 -6.31
C HIS A 54 -10.92 8.31 -6.53
N TYR A 55 -9.73 8.42 -5.92
CA TYR A 55 -8.69 7.40 -5.95
C TYR A 55 -9.23 6.02 -5.58
N ARG A 56 -9.04 5.06 -6.49
CA ARG A 56 -9.67 3.74 -6.38
C ARG A 56 -8.83 2.73 -5.59
N ARG A 57 -7.50 2.89 -5.54
CA ARG A 57 -6.63 1.88 -4.90
C ARG A 57 -6.71 1.99 -3.38
N ILE A 58 -6.45 0.87 -2.73
CA ILE A 58 -6.45 0.71 -1.28
C ILE A 58 -5.15 -0.02 -0.91
N PRO A 59 -4.49 0.35 0.21
CA PRO A 59 -4.96 1.24 1.25
C PRO A 59 -4.82 2.74 0.95
N ILE A 60 -5.61 3.53 1.67
CA ILE A 60 -5.45 4.99 1.82
C ILE A 60 -5.27 5.26 3.31
N LEU A 61 -4.29 6.08 3.68
CA LEU A 61 -4.06 6.49 5.07
C LEU A 61 -4.44 7.97 5.22
N ALA A 62 -5.24 8.31 6.24
CA ALA A 62 -5.39 9.67 6.69
C ALA A 62 -4.61 9.87 7.99
N ILE A 63 -3.93 11.01 8.13
CA ILE A 63 -3.35 11.51 9.38
C ILE A 63 -3.87 12.93 9.56
N GLY A 64 -4.83 13.09 10.47
CA GLY A 64 -5.65 14.31 10.51
C GLY A 64 -6.28 14.59 9.14
N LYS A 65 -6.10 15.81 8.62
CA LYS A 65 -6.62 16.25 7.31
C LYS A 65 -5.73 15.93 6.11
N ASP A 66 -4.57 15.29 6.32
CA ASP A 66 -3.67 14.87 5.25
C ASP A 66 -3.97 13.41 4.84
N ILE A 67 -4.28 13.20 3.56
CA ILE A 67 -4.65 11.93 2.94
C ILE A 67 -3.50 11.43 2.08
N TYR A 68 -2.94 10.28 2.40
CA TYR A 68 -1.79 9.70 1.72
C TYR A 68 -2.22 8.53 0.83
N PHE A 69 -1.95 8.66 -0.46
CA PHE A 69 -2.09 7.59 -1.44
C PHE A 69 -0.80 6.82 -1.59
N ASP A 70 -0.93 5.54 -1.99
CA ASP A 70 0.17 4.61 -2.29
C ASP A 70 0.98 4.20 -1.05
N THR A 71 1.18 2.89 -0.90
CA THR A 71 1.86 2.32 0.26
C THR A 71 3.29 2.78 0.43
N ARG A 72 3.98 3.18 -0.66
CA ARG A 72 5.34 3.73 -0.59
C ARG A 72 5.37 5.04 0.17
N LEU A 73 4.45 5.95 -0.16
CA LEU A 73 4.35 7.23 0.52
C LEU A 73 3.82 7.05 1.94
N ILE A 74 2.79 6.22 2.13
CA ILE A 74 2.26 5.89 3.45
C ILE A 74 3.38 5.41 4.39
N LEU A 75 4.24 4.49 3.96
CA LEU A 75 5.34 4.00 4.81
C LEU A 75 6.41 5.05 5.08
N ARG A 76 6.75 5.90 4.09
CA ARG A 76 7.66 7.03 4.31
C ARG A 76 7.11 8.01 5.34
N THR A 77 5.83 8.36 5.23
CA THR A 77 5.15 9.24 6.17
C THR A 77 5.15 8.63 7.55
N LEU A 78 4.73 7.37 7.68
CA LEU A 78 4.72 6.68 8.96
C LEU A 78 6.12 6.66 9.58
N GLU A 79 7.16 6.22 8.85
CA GLU A 79 8.56 6.23 9.32
C GLU A 79 9.03 7.62 9.80
N ALA A 80 8.56 8.70 9.19
CA ALA A 80 8.90 10.07 9.57
C ALA A 80 8.12 10.59 10.80
N LEU A 81 7.04 9.92 11.23
CA LEU A 81 6.26 10.33 12.41
C LEU A 81 7.12 10.30 13.67
N SER A 82 7.45 11.49 14.17
CA SER A 82 8.24 11.73 15.39
C SER A 82 7.40 11.65 16.66
N THR A 83 6.08 11.72 16.55
CA THR A 83 5.13 11.58 17.67
C THR A 83 5.04 10.15 18.19
N ILE A 84 5.47 9.17 17.39
CA ILE A 84 5.49 7.76 17.76
C ILE A 84 6.81 7.44 18.47
N PRO A 85 6.79 7.04 19.75
CA PRO A 85 8.00 6.86 20.56
C PRO A 85 8.76 5.57 20.24
N THR A 86 8.13 4.61 19.55
CA THR A 86 8.76 3.34 19.20
C THR A 86 9.79 3.53 18.08
N PRO A 87 10.90 2.76 18.10
CA PRO A 87 11.90 2.80 17.06
C PRO A 87 11.32 2.56 15.67
N ARG A 88 11.88 3.26 14.68
CA ARG A 88 11.59 3.04 13.27
C ARG A 88 12.01 1.64 12.84
N LEU A 89 11.36 1.10 11.81
CA LEU A 89 11.70 -0.20 11.24
C LEU A 89 12.62 -0.07 10.02
N GLY A 90 12.76 1.13 9.46
CA GLY A 90 13.61 1.40 8.32
C GLY A 90 15.11 1.26 8.60
N ALA A 91 15.84 0.90 7.55
CA ALA A 91 17.28 0.75 7.58
C ALA A 91 18.05 2.06 7.89
N THR A 92 19.06 1.97 8.76
CA THR A 92 19.85 3.13 9.21
C THR A 92 21.16 3.29 8.45
N THR A 93 21.77 2.21 7.97
CA THR A 93 23.00 2.24 7.16
C THR A 93 22.70 2.46 5.68
N GLY A 94 23.67 2.99 4.92
CA GLY A 94 23.49 3.22 3.48
C GLY A 94 23.29 1.92 2.69
N GLN A 95 24.01 0.86 3.05
CA GLN A 95 23.92 -0.45 2.40
C GLN A 95 22.56 -1.12 2.66
N ASP A 96 22.10 -1.11 3.91
CA ASP A 96 20.82 -1.73 4.26
C ASP A 96 19.65 -0.98 3.64
N ARG A 97 19.74 0.37 3.59
CA ARG A 97 18.74 1.20 2.92
C ARG A 97 18.70 0.94 1.42
N PHE A 98 19.85 0.69 0.79
CA PHE A 98 19.89 0.30 -0.61
C PHE A 98 19.14 -1.01 -0.85
N ILE A 99 19.36 -2.03 0.00
CA ILE A 99 18.65 -3.31 -0.07
C ILE A 99 17.13 -3.09 0.09
N GLU A 100 16.72 -2.41 1.16
CA GLU A 100 15.31 -2.09 1.43
C GLU A 100 14.63 -1.39 0.24
N LYS A 101 15.27 -0.37 -0.34
CA LYS A 101 14.72 0.39 -1.47
C LYS A 101 14.69 -0.41 -2.76
N LEU A 102 15.65 -1.29 -3.01
CA LEU A 102 15.59 -2.20 -4.15
C LEU A 102 14.43 -3.19 -4.04
N LEU A 103 14.16 -3.68 -2.83
CA LEU A 103 13.04 -4.59 -2.57
C LEU A 103 11.69 -3.90 -2.79
N ASP A 104 11.51 -2.69 -2.24
CA ASP A 104 10.34 -1.84 -2.49
C ASP A 104 10.12 -1.63 -3.99
N LYS A 105 11.16 -1.22 -4.72
CA LYS A 105 11.09 -1.03 -6.18
C LYS A 105 10.77 -2.31 -6.93
N TYR A 106 11.42 -3.43 -6.59
CA TYR A 106 11.17 -4.71 -7.24
C TYR A 106 9.73 -5.17 -7.06
N MET A 107 9.19 -5.06 -5.84
CA MET A 107 7.84 -5.53 -5.53
C MET A 107 6.72 -4.59 -6.00
N ILE A 108 6.98 -3.29 -6.06
CA ILE A 108 5.98 -2.28 -6.43
C ILE A 108 6.07 -1.82 -7.89
N GLU A 109 7.27 -1.49 -8.35
CA GLU A 109 7.48 -1.00 -9.73
C GLU A 109 7.67 -2.15 -10.72
N GLY A 110 8.07 -3.34 -10.24
CA GLY A 110 8.13 -4.55 -11.04
C GLY A 110 6.75 -5.15 -11.37
N PRO A 111 6.69 -6.16 -12.26
CA PRO A 111 5.42 -6.76 -12.68
C PRO A 111 4.80 -7.71 -11.63
N VAL A 112 5.38 -7.78 -10.42
CA VAL A 112 5.12 -8.80 -9.40
C VAL A 112 3.62 -8.90 -9.08
N PHE A 113 2.96 -7.76 -8.82
CA PHE A 113 1.53 -7.78 -8.50
C PHE A 113 0.69 -8.39 -9.63
N SER A 114 0.85 -7.91 -10.86
CA SER A 114 0.09 -8.38 -12.02
C SER A 114 0.31 -9.86 -12.28
N ILE A 115 1.55 -10.33 -12.10
CA ILE A 115 1.93 -11.73 -12.27
C ILE A 115 1.31 -12.61 -11.18
N VAL A 116 1.43 -12.23 -9.90
CA VAL A 116 0.84 -12.99 -8.80
C VAL A 116 -0.69 -13.00 -8.91
N ALA A 117 -1.29 -11.86 -9.29
CA ALA A 117 -2.73 -11.78 -9.53
C ALA A 117 -3.19 -12.68 -10.69
N GLY A 118 -2.34 -12.92 -11.70
CA GLY A 118 -2.59 -13.89 -12.76
C GLY A 118 -2.72 -15.34 -12.28
N LEU A 119 -2.36 -15.64 -11.02
CA LEU A 119 -2.56 -16.95 -10.39
C LEU A 119 -3.86 -17.07 -9.59
N VAL A 120 -4.76 -16.09 -9.69
CA VAL A 120 -6.06 -16.08 -9.01
C VAL A 120 -6.82 -17.39 -9.27
N PRO A 121 -7.50 -17.95 -8.25
CA PRO A 121 -8.38 -19.10 -8.46
C PRO A 121 -9.44 -18.86 -9.54
N VAL A 122 -9.56 -19.78 -10.51
CA VAL A 122 -10.56 -19.69 -11.59
C VAL A 122 -11.98 -19.52 -11.04
N GLY A 123 -12.32 -20.19 -9.93
CA GLY A 123 -13.62 -20.02 -9.27
C GLY A 123 -13.89 -18.61 -8.77
N MET A 124 -12.88 -17.93 -8.21
CA MET A 124 -13.00 -16.53 -7.80
C MET A 124 -13.09 -15.60 -9.03
N ALA A 125 -12.31 -15.89 -10.07
CA ALA A 125 -12.36 -15.13 -11.31
C ALA A 125 -13.67 -15.31 -12.10
N ALA A 126 -14.45 -16.35 -11.84
CA ALA A 126 -15.75 -16.58 -12.48
C ALA A 126 -16.89 -15.72 -11.87
N GLU A 127 -16.68 -15.11 -10.71
CA GLU A 127 -17.69 -14.26 -10.06
C GLU A 127 -17.96 -12.98 -10.89
N PRO A 128 -19.21 -12.72 -11.34
CA PRO A 128 -19.50 -11.61 -12.25
C PRO A 128 -19.11 -10.22 -11.71
N ALA A 129 -19.29 -10.01 -10.40
CA ALA A 129 -18.89 -8.77 -9.73
C ALA A 129 -17.36 -8.58 -9.75
N PHE A 130 -16.61 -9.67 -9.59
CA PHE A 130 -15.15 -9.65 -9.68
C PHE A 130 -14.70 -9.35 -11.11
N GLN A 131 -15.23 -10.06 -12.12
CA GLN A 131 -14.87 -9.84 -13.52
C GLN A 131 -15.12 -8.39 -13.96
N LYS A 132 -16.31 -7.87 -13.69
CA LYS A 132 -16.68 -6.49 -14.05
C LYS A 132 -15.75 -5.47 -13.37
N ASP A 133 -15.43 -5.69 -12.10
CA ASP A 133 -14.54 -4.83 -11.35
C ASP A 133 -13.10 -4.87 -11.91
N ARG A 134 -12.57 -6.07 -12.19
CA ARG A 134 -11.21 -6.25 -12.74
C ARG A 134 -11.08 -5.76 -14.18
N GLN A 135 -12.11 -5.91 -14.99
CA GLN A 135 -12.14 -5.34 -16.34
C GLN A 135 -12.10 -3.82 -16.27
N GLY A 136 -12.90 -3.18 -15.41
CA GLY A 136 -12.85 -1.73 -15.19
C GLY A 136 -11.52 -1.25 -14.58
N MET A 137 -10.80 -2.11 -13.87
CA MET A 137 -9.52 -1.81 -13.23
C MET A 137 -8.32 -1.94 -14.17
N LEU A 138 -8.27 -3.02 -14.96
CA LEU A 138 -7.08 -3.50 -15.68
C LEU A 138 -7.30 -3.65 -17.18
N GLY A 139 -8.52 -3.45 -17.69
CA GLY A 139 -8.84 -3.55 -19.12
C GLY A 139 -8.74 -4.95 -19.72
N ARG A 140 -8.67 -6.01 -18.89
CA ARG A 140 -8.64 -7.42 -19.32
C ARG A 140 -9.96 -8.10 -18.95
N ASN A 141 -10.34 -9.16 -19.66
CA ASN A 141 -11.61 -9.86 -19.39
C ASN A 141 -11.50 -10.86 -18.24
N TRP A 142 -10.28 -11.30 -17.89
CA TRP A 142 -10.05 -12.28 -16.82
C TRP A 142 -10.84 -13.57 -17.05
N SER A 143 -11.00 -13.95 -18.32
CA SER A 143 -11.69 -15.19 -18.66
C SER A 143 -10.88 -16.39 -18.18
N LYS A 144 -11.55 -17.54 -18.04
CA LYS A 144 -10.88 -18.78 -17.67
C LYS A 144 -9.76 -19.10 -18.67
N GLU A 145 -10.03 -18.92 -19.95
CA GLU A 145 -9.10 -19.17 -21.05
C GLU A 145 -7.89 -18.24 -20.98
N GLU A 146 -8.10 -16.93 -20.80
CA GLU A 146 -7.01 -15.94 -20.63
C GLU A 146 -6.12 -16.28 -19.43
N LEU A 147 -6.72 -16.70 -18.32
CA LEU A 147 -5.99 -17.09 -17.11
C LEU A 147 -5.22 -18.39 -17.32
N GLU A 148 -5.81 -19.40 -17.95
CA GLU A 148 -5.18 -20.68 -18.23
C GLU A 148 -4.00 -20.53 -19.20
N GLU A 149 -4.14 -19.71 -20.24
CA GLU A 149 -3.08 -19.42 -21.22
C GLU A 149 -1.87 -18.73 -20.56
N GLY A 150 -2.09 -17.69 -19.75
CA GLY A 150 -1.01 -16.95 -19.07
C GLY A 150 -0.44 -17.64 -17.82
N ARG A 151 -1.06 -18.72 -17.35
CA ARG A 151 -0.74 -19.34 -16.06
C ARG A 151 0.70 -19.85 -15.99
N GLY A 152 1.20 -20.45 -17.07
CA GLY A 152 2.54 -21.02 -17.11
C GLY A 152 3.65 -19.97 -16.91
N GLU A 153 3.51 -18.82 -17.54
CA GLU A 153 4.41 -17.68 -17.38
C GLU A 153 4.36 -17.12 -15.96
N CYS A 154 3.15 -16.97 -15.41
CA CYS A 154 2.96 -16.49 -14.05
C CYS A 154 3.60 -17.42 -13.02
N VAL A 155 3.38 -18.74 -13.16
CA VAL A 155 4.00 -19.76 -12.30
C VAL A 155 5.52 -19.71 -12.41
N THR A 156 6.06 -19.59 -13.62
CA THR A 156 7.51 -19.55 -13.85
C THR A 156 8.15 -18.34 -13.17
N TYR A 157 7.54 -17.17 -13.31
CA TYR A 157 8.02 -15.96 -12.66
C TYR A 157 7.94 -16.08 -11.13
N VAL A 158 6.81 -16.54 -10.58
CA VAL A 158 6.68 -16.72 -9.12
C VAL A 158 7.69 -17.73 -8.60
N LYS A 159 7.90 -18.85 -9.30
CA LYS A 159 8.93 -19.83 -8.94
C LYS A 159 10.33 -19.22 -8.95
N ASN A 160 10.66 -18.41 -9.96
CA ASN A 160 11.93 -17.70 -10.03
C ASN A 160 12.08 -16.69 -8.91
N MET A 161 11.02 -15.97 -8.54
CA MET A 161 11.01 -15.04 -7.42
C MET A 161 11.28 -15.77 -6.10
N PHE A 162 10.58 -16.88 -5.81
CA PHE A 162 10.86 -17.70 -4.63
C PHE A 162 12.31 -18.21 -4.61
N GLY A 163 12.80 -18.71 -5.75
CA GLY A 163 14.19 -19.16 -5.91
C GLY A 163 15.20 -18.05 -5.66
N PHE A 164 14.94 -16.83 -6.14
CA PHE A 164 15.78 -15.67 -5.92
C PHE A 164 15.96 -15.39 -4.41
N PHE A 165 14.89 -15.34 -3.62
CA PHE A 165 15.01 -15.14 -2.17
C PHE A 165 15.67 -16.33 -1.46
N GLU A 166 15.33 -17.56 -1.85
CA GLU A 166 15.86 -18.80 -1.28
C GLU A 166 17.38 -18.91 -1.43
N SER A 167 17.91 -18.56 -2.61
CA SER A 167 19.32 -18.74 -2.96
C SER A 167 20.14 -17.45 -2.94
N THR A 168 19.58 -16.35 -2.45
CA THR A 168 20.34 -15.10 -2.26
C THR A 168 20.20 -14.60 -0.83
N ILE A 169 19.18 -13.79 -0.54
CA ILE A 169 18.98 -13.14 0.76
C ILE A 169 18.99 -14.13 1.92
N LEU A 170 18.39 -15.32 1.75
CA LEU A 170 18.28 -16.32 2.80
C LEU A 170 19.35 -17.42 2.73
N GLU A 171 20.27 -17.38 1.76
CA GLU A 171 21.23 -18.46 1.49
C GLU A 171 22.04 -18.86 2.74
N ASP A 172 22.50 -17.86 3.49
CA ASP A 172 23.35 -17.99 4.69
C ASP A 172 22.58 -18.41 5.96
N GLY A 173 21.27 -18.65 5.86
CA GLY A 173 20.44 -19.07 6.98
C GLY A 173 20.03 -17.93 7.93
N ARG A 174 20.24 -16.66 7.54
CA ARG A 174 19.71 -15.52 8.30
C ARG A 174 18.19 -15.62 8.46
N GLN A 175 17.71 -15.08 9.58
CA GLN A 175 16.29 -15.16 9.92
C GLN A 175 15.46 -14.04 9.29
N TRP A 176 16.08 -12.88 9.05
CA TRP A 176 15.49 -11.64 8.53
C TRP A 176 16.38 -11.04 7.43
N VAL A 177 15.82 -10.26 6.52
CA VAL A 177 16.48 -9.77 5.29
C VAL A 177 17.83 -9.08 5.58
N LEU A 178 17.84 -8.17 6.56
CA LEU A 178 19.03 -7.41 6.97
C LEU A 178 19.81 -8.07 8.12
N GLY A 179 19.40 -9.28 8.54
CA GLY A 179 19.87 -9.89 9.77
C GLY A 179 19.34 -9.19 11.04
N GLY A 180 19.94 -9.51 12.19
CA GLY A 180 19.59 -8.91 13.48
C GLY A 180 18.33 -9.47 14.15
N GLU A 181 17.77 -8.69 15.07
CA GLU A 181 16.60 -9.06 15.87
C GLU A 181 15.28 -8.53 15.28
N GLY A 182 14.38 -9.47 14.98
CA GLY A 182 13.02 -9.21 14.50
C GLY A 182 12.93 -8.71 13.05
N PRO A 183 11.72 -8.73 12.46
CA PRO A 183 11.49 -8.20 11.13
C PRO A 183 11.68 -6.68 11.11
N LYS A 184 12.25 -6.18 10.02
CA LYS A 184 12.41 -4.75 9.74
C LYS A 184 11.61 -4.37 8.49
N LEU A 185 11.67 -3.09 8.12
CA LEU A 185 10.96 -2.61 6.92
C LEU A 185 11.39 -3.38 5.67
N ALA A 186 12.68 -3.73 5.54
CA ALA A 186 13.15 -4.58 4.44
C ALA A 186 12.45 -5.94 4.35
N ASP A 187 12.08 -6.56 5.47
CA ASP A 187 11.28 -7.80 5.46
C ASP A 187 9.85 -7.52 4.97
N ILE A 188 9.22 -6.44 5.44
CA ILE A 188 7.89 -6.01 5.01
C ILE A 188 7.88 -5.76 3.50
N GLU A 189 8.90 -5.08 2.98
CA GLU A 189 9.06 -4.80 1.55
C GLU A 189 9.25 -6.07 0.73
N ALA A 190 10.07 -7.00 1.19
CA ALA A 190 10.35 -8.23 0.46
C ALA A 190 9.18 -9.23 0.49
N ILE A 191 8.45 -9.33 1.60
CA ILE A 191 7.63 -10.51 1.87
C ILE A 191 6.18 -10.39 1.42
N PHE A 192 5.61 -9.19 1.37
CA PHE A 192 4.16 -9.04 1.25
C PHE A 192 3.60 -9.62 -0.07
N MET A 193 4.37 -9.61 -1.16
CA MET A 193 3.97 -10.25 -2.43
C MET A 193 4.21 -11.76 -2.44
N LEU A 194 5.21 -12.26 -1.71
CA LEU A 194 5.41 -13.70 -1.51
C LEU A 194 4.24 -14.27 -0.67
N ASP A 195 3.88 -13.57 0.40
CA ASP A 195 2.72 -13.89 1.24
C ASP A 195 1.43 -13.89 0.41
N PHE A 196 1.22 -12.85 -0.41
CA PHE A 196 0.10 -12.80 -1.35
C PHE A 196 0.07 -13.98 -2.30
N ALA A 197 1.23 -14.36 -2.86
CA ALA A 197 1.33 -15.50 -3.75
C ALA A 197 0.92 -16.82 -3.06
N THR A 198 1.20 -17.00 -1.77
CA THR A 198 0.73 -18.20 -1.04
C THR A 198 -0.79 -18.28 -0.88
N SER A 199 -1.50 -17.16 -0.97
CA SER A 199 -2.97 -17.13 -0.98
C SER A 199 -3.58 -17.43 -2.35
N MET A 200 -2.74 -17.60 -3.37
CA MET A 200 -3.11 -17.99 -4.73
C MET A 200 -2.99 -19.50 -4.94
N GLN A 201 -3.33 -19.97 -6.14
CA GLN A 201 -3.16 -21.37 -6.51
C GLN A 201 -1.70 -21.67 -6.88
N LEU A 202 -0.80 -21.69 -5.90
CA LEU A 202 0.57 -22.12 -6.15
C LEU A 202 0.60 -23.62 -6.54
N PRO A 203 1.33 -24.00 -7.60
CA PRO A 203 1.52 -25.41 -7.94
C PRO A 203 2.39 -26.11 -6.89
N PRO A 204 2.29 -27.45 -6.74
CA PRO A 204 3.02 -28.20 -5.71
C PRO A 204 4.55 -28.05 -5.73
N ASN A 205 5.12 -27.68 -6.88
CA ASN A 205 6.56 -27.46 -7.03
C ASN A 205 7.03 -26.09 -6.48
N ILE A 206 6.12 -25.23 -6.02
CA ILE A 206 6.40 -24.04 -5.20
C ILE A 206 5.84 -24.33 -3.80
N SER A 207 6.65 -24.96 -2.98
CA SER A 207 6.26 -25.41 -1.63
C SER A 207 7.45 -25.37 -0.68
N GLU A 208 7.19 -25.61 0.61
CA GLU A 208 8.21 -25.76 1.66
C GLU A 208 9.29 -26.81 1.32
N LYS A 209 8.97 -27.81 0.49
CA LYS A 209 9.94 -28.82 0.06
C LYS A 209 10.95 -28.27 -0.95
N THR A 210 10.51 -27.33 -1.80
CA THR A 210 11.36 -26.71 -2.83
C THR A 210 12.08 -25.47 -2.31
N PHE A 211 11.41 -24.67 -1.47
CA PHE A 211 11.89 -23.38 -0.97
C PHE A 211 11.82 -23.31 0.57
N PRO A 212 12.51 -24.20 1.29
CA PRO A 212 12.35 -24.36 2.73
C PRO A 212 12.68 -23.10 3.52
N ARG A 213 13.67 -22.30 3.11
CA ARG A 213 14.06 -21.09 3.84
C ARG A 213 13.04 -19.97 3.67
N VAL A 214 12.51 -19.80 2.45
CA VAL A 214 11.46 -18.81 2.16
C VAL A 214 10.19 -19.13 2.92
N PHE A 215 9.72 -20.38 2.90
CA PHE A 215 8.53 -20.77 3.66
C PHE A 215 8.75 -20.67 5.17
N ALA A 216 9.92 -21.04 5.69
CA ALA A 216 10.23 -20.81 7.09
C ALA A 216 10.26 -19.32 7.46
N TRP A 217 10.76 -18.45 6.58
CA TRP A 217 10.73 -16.99 6.78
C TRP A 217 9.32 -16.41 6.74
N LEU A 218 8.46 -16.88 5.82
CA LEU A 218 7.03 -16.54 5.78
C LEU A 218 6.32 -16.86 7.10
N GLU A 219 6.51 -18.07 7.62
CA GLU A 219 5.89 -18.46 8.90
C GLU A 219 6.42 -17.64 10.08
N ARG A 220 7.73 -17.40 10.14
CA ARG A 220 8.33 -16.54 11.18
C ARG A 220 7.79 -15.11 11.11
N TYR A 221 7.69 -14.54 9.91
CA TYR A 221 7.16 -13.20 9.70
C TYR A 221 5.69 -13.10 10.12
N ARG A 222 4.86 -14.05 9.70
CA ARG A 222 3.44 -14.13 10.09
C ARG A 222 3.28 -14.20 11.61
N ALA A 223 4.06 -15.06 12.26
CA ALA A 223 4.05 -15.19 13.71
C ALA A 223 4.48 -13.89 14.41
N ALA A 224 5.53 -13.21 13.92
CA ALA A 224 5.97 -11.94 14.49
C ALA A 224 4.92 -10.83 14.34
N VAL A 225 4.28 -10.72 13.17
CA VAL A 225 3.19 -9.76 12.95
C VAL A 225 1.98 -10.08 13.82
N GLU A 226 1.59 -11.35 13.95
CA GLU A 226 0.46 -11.77 14.78
C GLU A 226 0.72 -11.52 16.27
N GLN A 227 1.94 -11.81 16.73
CA GLN A 227 2.37 -11.49 18.09
C GLN A 227 2.32 -9.99 18.35
N ALA A 228 2.79 -9.17 17.41
CA ALA A 228 2.74 -7.71 17.53
C ALA A 228 1.31 -7.18 17.58
N LYS A 229 0.41 -7.72 16.75
CA LYS A 229 -1.04 -7.41 16.79
C LYS A 229 -1.69 -7.81 18.10
N SER A 230 -1.33 -8.99 18.63
CA SER A 230 -1.88 -9.51 19.88
C SER A 230 -1.37 -8.77 21.12
N SER A 231 -0.17 -8.20 21.05
CA SER A 231 0.48 -7.49 22.15
C SER A 231 0.13 -5.99 22.19
N SER A 232 -0.54 -5.48 21.15
CA SER A 232 -0.93 -4.07 21.00
C SER A 232 -2.44 -3.91 21.17
N SER A 233 -2.90 -2.65 21.31
CA SER A 233 -4.32 -2.33 21.18
C SER A 233 -4.83 -2.81 19.82
N GLN A 234 -6.01 -3.45 19.79
CA GLN A 234 -6.69 -3.68 18.53
C GLN A 234 -7.06 -2.33 17.89
N PRO A 235 -6.96 -2.19 16.56
CA PRO A 235 -7.33 -0.94 15.91
C PRO A 235 -8.80 -0.62 16.18
N ALA A 236 -9.09 0.66 16.41
CA ALA A 236 -10.48 1.10 16.57
C ALA A 236 -11.22 0.93 15.24
N THR A 237 -12.42 0.37 15.24
CA THR A 237 -13.24 0.29 14.02
C THR A 237 -14.11 1.53 13.90
N LEU A 238 -14.01 2.25 12.78
CA LEU A 238 -14.87 3.38 12.44
C LEU A 238 -15.65 3.07 11.16
N ASP A 239 -16.94 3.38 11.14
CA ASP A 239 -17.70 3.46 9.89
C ASP A 239 -17.30 4.69 9.07
N GLY A 240 -17.78 4.80 7.84
CA GLY A 240 -17.43 5.89 6.92
C GLY A 240 -17.73 7.27 7.49
N GLN A 241 -18.87 7.45 8.16
CA GLN A 241 -19.29 8.72 8.74
C GLN A 241 -18.42 9.11 9.94
N ALA A 242 -18.13 8.16 10.84
CA ALA A 242 -17.27 8.39 11.99
C ALA A 242 -15.82 8.67 11.57
N ALA A 243 -15.31 7.93 10.59
CA ALA A 243 -13.98 8.14 10.01
C ALA A 243 -13.87 9.53 9.36
N ALA A 244 -14.81 9.89 8.49
CA ALA A 244 -14.82 11.20 7.84
C ALA A 244 -14.96 12.33 8.88
N LYS A 245 -15.84 12.17 9.88
CA LYS A 245 -15.98 13.14 10.96
C LYS A 245 -14.67 13.32 11.73
N SER A 246 -13.99 12.22 12.09
CA SER A 246 -12.68 12.27 12.77
C SER A 246 -11.70 13.12 11.97
N ILE A 247 -11.54 12.81 10.69
CA ILE A 247 -10.60 13.49 9.78
C ILE A 247 -10.93 14.98 9.63
N LEU A 248 -12.21 15.31 9.40
CA LEU A 248 -12.62 16.67 9.08
C LEU A 248 -12.52 17.65 10.27
N VAL A 249 -12.51 17.15 11.51
CA VAL A 249 -12.31 17.99 12.71
C VAL A 249 -10.86 18.06 13.17
N SER A 250 -9.97 17.19 12.68
CA SER A 250 -8.55 17.21 13.03
C SER A 250 -7.79 18.37 12.38
N GLU A 251 -6.55 18.58 12.79
CA GLU A 251 -5.65 19.57 12.19
C GLU A 251 -4.99 19.04 10.91
N LEU A 252 -4.43 19.94 10.11
CA LEU A 252 -3.48 19.57 9.05
C LEU A 252 -2.15 19.20 9.72
N GLY A 253 -1.60 18.02 9.38
CA GLY A 253 -0.38 17.51 9.99
C GLY A 253 0.88 18.29 9.58
N HIS A 254 0.87 18.90 8.39
CA HIS A 254 2.02 19.66 7.89
C HIS A 254 1.60 21.09 7.49
N PRO A 255 1.92 22.14 8.27
CA PRO A 255 1.53 23.51 7.90
C PRO A 255 2.22 24.01 6.62
N HIS A 256 3.39 23.43 6.27
CA HIS A 256 4.21 23.87 5.14
C HIS A 256 4.41 22.74 4.13
N VAL A 257 3.82 22.92 2.96
CA VAL A 257 4.17 22.22 1.72
C VAL A 257 4.65 23.29 0.74
N GLN A 258 5.65 22.96 -0.07
CA GLN A 258 6.26 23.89 -1.02
C GLN A 258 6.20 23.31 -2.42
N VAL A 259 6.02 24.19 -3.40
CA VAL A 259 6.17 23.88 -4.81
C VAL A 259 7.60 24.24 -5.22
N ASP A 260 8.37 23.23 -5.60
CA ASP A 260 9.70 23.40 -6.19
C ASP A 260 9.54 24.11 -7.55
N ARG A 261 10.10 25.32 -7.64
CA ARG A 261 10.03 26.16 -8.85
C ARG A 261 10.86 25.61 -9.99
N ASP A 262 11.85 24.78 -9.69
CA ASP A 262 12.71 24.14 -10.68
C ASP A 262 12.17 22.75 -11.07
N ASP A 263 10.98 22.35 -10.59
CA ASP A 263 10.38 21.06 -10.93
C ASP A 263 10.11 20.98 -12.45
N PRO A 264 10.51 19.88 -13.12
CA PRO A 264 10.34 19.71 -14.56
C PRO A 264 8.89 19.74 -15.06
N ALA A 265 7.89 19.57 -14.18
CA ALA A 265 6.49 19.72 -14.55
C ALA A 265 6.09 21.18 -14.83
N SER A 266 6.90 22.15 -14.37
CA SER A 266 6.67 23.59 -14.59
C SER A 266 5.27 24.04 -14.16
N LEU A 267 4.85 23.62 -12.98
CA LEU A 267 3.55 23.95 -12.40
C LEU A 267 3.73 24.91 -11.23
N ASP A 268 2.95 25.99 -11.23
CA ASP A 268 2.96 26.97 -10.16
C ASP A 268 2.03 26.57 -9.01
N GLU A 269 2.39 26.97 -7.78
CA GLU A 269 1.52 26.88 -6.61
C GLU A 269 0.16 27.54 -6.91
N GLY A 270 -0.92 26.89 -6.48
CA GLY A 270 -2.28 27.35 -6.74
C GLY A 270 -2.87 26.88 -8.07
N THR A 271 -2.09 26.23 -8.94
CA THR A 271 -2.61 25.67 -10.20
C THR A 271 -3.60 24.54 -9.92
N GLU A 272 -4.76 24.57 -10.58
CA GLU A 272 -5.70 23.44 -10.59
C GLU A 272 -5.12 22.27 -11.39
N VAL A 273 -5.00 21.11 -10.74
CA VAL A 273 -4.40 19.92 -11.32
C VAL A 273 -5.23 18.67 -11.04
N GLU A 274 -5.07 17.67 -11.89
CA GLU A 274 -5.51 16.30 -11.65
C GLU A 274 -4.31 15.43 -11.30
N ILE A 275 -4.48 14.55 -10.31
CA ILE A 275 -3.51 13.49 -9.95
C ILE A 275 -4.17 12.12 -10.07
N TYR A 276 -3.41 11.15 -10.59
CA TYR A 276 -3.89 9.77 -10.78
C TYR A 276 -2.71 8.80 -11.00
N PRO A 277 -2.86 7.49 -10.77
CA PRO A 277 -1.83 6.51 -11.12
C PRO A 277 -1.46 6.53 -12.60
N GLY A 278 -0.18 6.33 -12.91
CA GLY A 278 0.34 6.36 -14.28
C GLY A 278 0.37 5.01 -15.00
N ASP A 279 0.03 3.93 -14.32
CA ASP A 279 0.14 2.54 -14.74
C ASP A 279 -1.24 1.89 -14.98
N TRP A 280 -2.01 1.60 -13.94
CA TRP A 280 -3.36 1.03 -14.03
C TRP A 280 -4.36 1.87 -13.24
N VAL A 281 -5.67 1.75 -13.51
CA VAL A 281 -6.70 2.57 -12.83
C VAL A 281 -6.59 4.08 -13.14
N THR A 282 -6.09 4.41 -14.33
CA THR A 282 -5.85 5.79 -14.80
C THR A 282 -7.12 6.63 -14.97
N GLY A 283 -8.31 6.01 -14.98
CA GLY A 283 -9.60 6.71 -15.12
C GLY A 283 -10.12 7.37 -13.83
N HIS A 284 -9.53 7.06 -12.68
CA HIS A 284 -9.90 7.63 -11.39
C HIS A 284 -8.94 8.76 -11.04
N LYS A 285 -9.41 10.00 -11.10
CA LYS A 285 -8.59 11.19 -10.94
C LYS A 285 -9.10 12.07 -9.81
N ASP A 286 -8.19 12.51 -8.97
CA ASP A 286 -8.46 13.49 -7.93
C ASP A 286 -8.02 14.86 -8.43
N ARG A 287 -8.93 15.84 -8.33
CA ARG A 287 -8.72 17.20 -8.80
C ARG A 287 -8.65 18.15 -7.61
N GLY A 288 -7.68 19.05 -7.63
CA GLY A 288 -7.56 20.10 -6.64
C GLY A 288 -6.45 21.09 -6.95
N ARG A 289 -6.27 22.01 -6.01
CA ARG A 289 -5.30 23.09 -6.11
C ARG A 289 -3.92 22.61 -5.67
N LEU A 290 -2.91 22.73 -6.53
CA LEU A 290 -1.54 22.37 -6.21
C LEU A 290 -1.02 23.20 -5.02
N VAL A 291 -0.58 22.54 -3.96
CA VAL A 291 0.00 23.18 -2.76
C VAL A 291 1.39 22.64 -2.42
N GLY A 292 1.77 21.47 -2.93
CA GLY A 292 3.09 20.90 -2.75
C GLY A 292 3.56 20.18 -3.99
N LEU A 293 4.82 20.35 -4.34
CA LEU A 293 5.46 19.68 -5.46
C LEU A 293 6.96 19.54 -5.19
N THR A 294 7.42 18.31 -5.04
CA THR A 294 8.84 17.97 -4.86
C THR A 294 9.22 16.87 -5.85
N THR A 295 10.48 16.42 -5.81
CA THR A 295 10.92 15.25 -6.58
C THR A 295 10.16 13.97 -6.20
N ASP A 296 9.74 13.82 -4.94
CA ASP A 296 9.19 12.57 -4.41
C ASP A 296 7.68 12.59 -4.19
N GLU A 297 7.07 13.78 -4.10
CA GLU A 297 5.69 13.95 -3.65
C GLU A 297 4.98 15.12 -4.34
N VAL A 298 3.69 14.94 -4.62
CA VAL A 298 2.75 16.00 -4.98
C VAL A 298 1.65 16.09 -3.93
N THR A 299 1.25 17.32 -3.62
CA THR A 299 0.16 17.60 -2.68
C THR A 299 -0.86 18.54 -3.32
N ILE A 300 -2.13 18.15 -3.31
CA ILE A 300 -3.24 18.98 -3.75
C ILE A 300 -4.19 19.27 -2.59
N ALA A 301 -4.68 20.50 -2.51
CA ALA A 301 -5.77 20.88 -1.63
C ALA A 301 -7.11 20.57 -2.30
N VAL A 302 -7.95 19.81 -1.61
CA VAL A 302 -9.30 19.45 -2.05
C VAL A 302 -10.32 19.85 -0.99
N LYS A 303 -11.55 20.12 -1.41
CA LYS A 303 -12.66 20.36 -0.48
C LYS A 303 -13.48 19.09 -0.35
N SER A 304 -13.76 18.70 0.90
CA SER A 304 -14.70 17.63 1.20
C SER A 304 -16.13 18.02 0.80
N LYS A 305 -17.09 17.07 0.89
CA LYS A 305 -18.52 17.39 0.69
C LYS A 305 -19.06 18.42 1.68
N GLY A 306 -18.40 18.60 2.83
CA GLY A 306 -18.74 19.59 3.85
C GLY A 306 -17.97 20.91 3.76
N ASP A 307 -17.32 21.20 2.63
CA ASP A 307 -16.52 22.43 2.38
C ASP A 307 -15.32 22.63 3.32
N VAL A 308 -14.81 21.54 3.89
CA VAL A 308 -13.57 21.55 4.69
C VAL A 308 -12.39 21.18 3.79
N GLU A 309 -11.32 21.97 3.83
CA GLU A 309 -10.09 21.69 3.10
C GLU A 309 -9.37 20.46 3.68
N LEU A 310 -8.96 19.57 2.78
CA LEU A 310 -8.14 18.39 3.00
C LEU A 310 -6.94 18.49 2.06
N ARG A 311 -5.86 17.76 2.37
CA ARG A 311 -4.72 17.64 1.45
C ARG A 311 -4.57 16.21 1.02
N ILE A 312 -4.48 15.99 -0.29
CA ILE A 312 -4.17 14.68 -0.86
C ILE A 312 -2.70 14.68 -1.26
N HIS A 313 -1.97 13.70 -0.77
CA HIS A 313 -0.56 13.47 -0.99
C HIS A 313 -0.39 12.20 -1.82
N ALA A 314 0.39 12.28 -2.89
CA ALA A 314 0.72 11.13 -3.73
C ALA A 314 2.21 11.14 -4.11
N PRO A 315 2.85 9.97 -4.25
CA PRO A 315 4.23 9.92 -4.71
C PRO A 315 4.34 10.37 -6.16
N ARG A 316 5.44 11.02 -6.53
CA ARG A 316 5.70 11.45 -7.93
C ARG A 316 5.94 10.27 -8.85
N THR A 317 6.73 9.30 -8.39
CA THR A 317 6.99 8.08 -9.15
C THR A 317 5.74 7.20 -9.21
N GLY A 318 5.29 6.90 -10.43
CA GLY A 318 4.11 6.06 -10.67
C GLY A 318 2.78 6.82 -10.68
N PHE A 319 2.79 8.15 -10.50
CA PHE A 319 1.62 9.01 -10.68
C PHE A 319 1.82 9.97 -11.85
N LYS A 320 0.70 10.45 -12.38
CA LYS A 320 0.65 11.53 -13.35
C LYS A 320 0.03 12.74 -12.69
N ILE A 321 0.58 13.91 -13.00
CA ILE A 321 0.04 15.20 -12.63
C ILE A 321 -0.17 15.98 -13.93
N ARG A 322 -1.37 16.54 -14.09
CA ARG A 322 -1.77 17.30 -15.27
C ARG A 322 -2.52 18.54 -14.84
N LYS A 323 -2.32 19.64 -15.55
CA LYS A 323 -3.17 20.82 -15.41
C LYS A 323 -4.60 20.45 -15.79
N ALA A 324 -5.56 20.83 -14.95
CA ALA A 324 -6.98 20.54 -15.13
C ALA A 324 -7.68 21.52 -16.08
#